data_AF-I4Z4Z7-F1
#
_entry.id   AF-I4Z4Z7-F1
#
_cell.length_a   1.000
_cell.length_b   1.000
_cell.length_c   1.000
_cell.angle_alpha   90.00
_cell.angle_beta   90.00
_cell.angle_gamma   90.00
#
_symmetry.space_group_name_H-M   'P 1'
#
loop_
_entity.id
_entity.type
_entity.pdbx_description
1 polymer ?
#
loop_
_entity_poly.entity_id
_entity_poly.type
_entity_poly.pdbx_seq_one_letter_code
_entity_poly.pdbx_strand_id
1 'polypeptide(L)'
;MAFTGPMGKAMDRWMVAPTNLANLRPQHLDLVALSTPSLAISCAEREALHQADVVETMLRGVLPVIRNNDLVLAEQLRQQDDTVDELYTAIKLYLTQISRESLSEGESRRWTDVMSFTINMEQIGDIIERILQDVEDKKIRKDRSFSEAGMAEIVHLHERLITNLRLGMSVFLGGNVREAKRLLEEKARFRELEHEYAASHLNRLQDNTTESIETSSLHIDLISDLKRINSHICSIAYPILESAGALSQTRIRASRFAPLEEEPARDKTRSSRG
;
A
#
# COMPACT_ATOMS: atom_id res chain seq x y z
N MET A 1 47.44 -25.19 15.74
CA MET A 1 46.86 -24.61 16.97
C MET A 1 46.20 -23.31 16.55
N ALA A 2 44.89 -23.28 16.24
CA ALA A 2 43.78 -23.22 17.20
C ALA A 2 44.04 -22.07 18.20
N PHE A 3 43.26 -20.99 18.26
CA PHE A 3 41.83 -20.96 18.57
C PHE A 3 41.17 -19.68 17.99
N THR A 4 40.35 -19.81 16.95
CA THR A 4 39.21 -18.90 16.71
C THR A 4 37.97 -19.77 16.70
N GLY A 5 37.58 -20.17 17.92
CA GLY A 5 36.37 -20.93 18.20
C GLY A 5 35.10 -20.06 18.18
N PRO A 6 33.94 -20.66 18.47
CA PRO A 6 32.60 -20.28 17.99
C PRO A 6 32.00 -18.99 18.60
N MET A 7 32.80 -18.16 19.27
CA MET A 7 32.33 -16.91 19.87
C MET A 7 31.93 -15.85 18.84
N GLY A 8 32.54 -15.84 17.65
CA GLY A 8 32.15 -14.92 16.57
C GLY A 8 30.76 -15.19 15.99
N LYS A 9 30.28 -16.45 16.04
CA LYS A 9 28.93 -16.83 15.56
C LYS A 9 27.85 -16.75 16.64
N ALA A 10 28.24 -16.55 17.91
CA ALA A 10 27.29 -16.37 19.01
C ALA A 10 26.83 -14.91 19.15
N MET A 11 27.60 -13.93 18.66
CA MET A 11 27.23 -12.51 18.72
C MET A 11 26.23 -12.09 17.63
N ASP A 12 26.23 -12.73 16.46
CA ASP A 12 25.21 -12.47 15.42
C ASP A 12 23.83 -13.06 15.75
N ARG A 13 23.73 -13.94 16.76
CA ARG A 13 22.46 -14.56 17.15
C ARG A 13 21.73 -13.80 18.28
N TRP A 14 22.34 -12.74 18.79
CA TRP A 14 21.79 -11.88 19.86
C TRP A 14 21.60 -10.43 19.43
N MET A 15 21.99 -10.08 18.20
CA MET A 15 21.61 -8.81 17.58
C MET A 15 20.27 -8.98 16.85
N VAL A 16 19.23 -9.31 17.62
CA VAL A 16 17.91 -8.79 17.27
C VAL A 16 18.08 -7.28 17.36
N ALA A 17 18.19 -6.61 16.21
CA ALA A 17 18.07 -5.16 16.18
C ALA A 17 16.84 -4.83 17.02
N PRO A 18 16.93 -4.01 18.07
CA PRO A 18 15.75 -3.67 18.84
C PRO A 18 14.74 -3.14 17.83
N THR A 19 13.66 -3.88 17.61
CA THR A 19 12.49 -3.37 16.90
C THR A 19 12.15 -2.12 17.67
N ASN A 20 12.41 -0.97 17.06
CA ASN A 20 12.30 0.31 17.72
C ASN A 20 10.80 0.60 17.83
N LEU A 21 10.13 -0.07 18.77
CA LEU A 21 8.79 0.25 19.25
C LEU A 21 8.80 1.56 20.05
N ALA A 22 9.92 2.29 20.04
CA ALA A 22 10.01 3.60 20.65
C ALA A 22 9.24 4.60 19.78
N ASN A 23 8.01 4.83 20.23
CA ASN A 23 7.22 6.06 20.19
C ASN A 23 5.95 5.99 19.33
N LEU A 24 4.97 5.22 19.81
CA LEU A 24 3.59 5.17 19.28
C LEU A 24 2.78 6.47 19.48
N ARG A 25 3.42 7.61 19.78
CA ARG A 25 2.76 8.90 20.03
C ARG A 25 3.20 9.92 18.98
N PRO A 26 2.39 10.96 18.71
CA PRO A 26 2.82 12.09 17.90
C PRO A 26 4.11 12.69 18.48
N GLN A 27 5.13 12.86 17.64
CA GLN A 27 6.48 13.28 18.04
C GLN A 27 6.91 14.62 17.45
N HIS A 28 6.39 14.93 16.26
CA HIS A 28 6.88 15.98 15.40
C HIS A 28 5.92 17.17 15.29
N LEU A 29 4.69 17.03 15.82
CA LEU A 29 3.68 18.08 15.83
C LEU A 29 3.99 19.15 16.89
N ASP A 30 4.54 20.28 16.45
CA ASP A 30 4.89 21.41 17.31
C ASP A 30 3.84 22.54 17.20
N LEU A 31 3.16 22.85 18.31
CA LEU A 31 2.16 23.91 18.37
C LEU A 31 2.77 25.32 18.20
N VAL A 32 4.04 25.52 18.58
CA VAL A 32 4.72 26.81 18.40
C VAL A 32 4.93 27.11 16.92
N ALA A 33 5.17 26.06 16.12
CA ALA A 33 5.34 26.17 14.68
C ALA A 33 4.07 26.61 13.94
N LEU A 34 2.87 26.53 14.54
CA LEU A 34 1.60 26.93 13.90
C LEU A 34 1.58 28.41 13.47
N SER A 35 2.40 29.25 14.11
CA SER A 35 2.59 30.66 13.74
C SER A 35 3.31 30.86 12.40
N THR A 36 4.01 29.83 11.90
CA THR A 36 4.78 29.84 10.66
C THR A 36 4.30 28.69 9.75
N PRO A 37 3.44 28.96 8.76
CA PRO A 37 2.76 27.90 8.00
C PRO A 37 3.70 26.86 7.35
N SER A 38 4.78 27.30 6.72
CA SER A 38 5.79 26.40 6.14
C SER A 38 6.44 25.46 7.17
N LEU A 39 6.72 25.95 8.39
CA LEU A 39 7.27 25.13 9.46
C LEU A 39 6.23 24.16 10.01
N ALA A 40 4.98 24.61 10.21
CA ALA A 40 3.89 23.76 10.63
C ALA A 40 3.64 22.61 9.63
N ILE A 41 3.60 22.91 8.33
CA ILE A 41 3.48 21.88 7.29
C ILE A 41 4.64 20.89 7.36
N SER A 42 5.88 21.37 7.55
CA SER A 42 7.04 20.50 7.72
C SER A 42 6.97 19.60 8.96
N CYS A 43 6.36 20.08 10.06
CA CYS A 43 6.08 19.27 11.24
C CYS A 43 5.07 18.15 10.93
N ALA A 44 3.99 18.48 10.23
CA ALA A 44 2.99 17.50 9.81
C ALA A 44 3.55 16.46 8.81
N GLU A 45 4.45 16.86 7.90
CA GLU A 45 5.14 15.94 6.99
C GLU A 45 5.97 14.89 7.72
N ARG A 46 6.73 15.30 8.75
CA ARG A 46 7.53 14.36 9.55
C ARG A 46 6.65 13.38 10.32
N GLU A 47 5.52 13.86 10.84
CA GLU A 47 4.57 12.98 11.52
C GLU A 47 3.88 12.02 10.53
N ALA A 48 3.55 12.48 9.33
CA ALA A 48 2.98 11.62 8.29
C ALA A 48 3.96 10.50 7.87
N LEU A 49 5.26 10.80 7.79
CA LEU A 49 6.28 9.76 7.56
C LEU A 49 6.39 8.79 8.73
N HIS A 50 6.29 9.27 9.96
CA HIS A 50 6.23 8.40 11.13
C HIS A 50 5.01 7.45 11.07
N GLN A 51 3.83 7.94 10.67
CA GLN A 51 2.67 7.09 10.39
C GLN A 51 2.97 6.03 9.31
N ALA A 52 3.66 6.42 8.24
CA ALA A 52 4.06 5.49 7.18
C ALA A 52 5.07 4.42 7.64
N ASP A 53 5.96 4.74 8.58
CA ASP A 53 6.89 3.78 9.18
C ASP A 53 6.13 2.72 10.02
N VAL A 54 5.08 3.13 10.75
CA VAL A 54 4.19 2.19 11.47
C VAL A 54 3.48 1.29 10.46
N VAL A 55 2.91 1.86 9.39
CA VAL A 55 2.28 1.09 8.30
C VAL A 55 3.27 0.14 7.61
N GLU A 56 4.53 0.55 7.38
CA GLU A 56 5.55 -0.35 6.84
C GLU A 56 5.82 -1.52 7.79
N THR A 57 5.86 -1.27 9.10
CA THR A 57 6.04 -2.30 10.12
C THR A 57 4.89 -3.31 10.11
N MET A 58 3.65 -2.82 10.08
CA MET A 58 2.45 -3.64 9.95
C MET A 58 2.50 -4.49 8.68
N LEU A 59 2.77 -3.86 7.53
CA LEU A 59 2.83 -4.54 6.25
C LEU A 59 3.90 -5.62 6.25
N ARG A 60 5.10 -5.35 6.78
CA ARG A 60 6.18 -6.34 6.91
C ARG A 60 5.78 -7.55 7.75
N GLY A 61 4.97 -7.34 8.79
CA GLY A 61 4.52 -8.39 9.70
C GLY A 61 3.44 -9.32 9.14
N VAL A 62 2.68 -8.88 8.12
CA VAL A 62 1.65 -9.71 7.47
C VAL A 62 2.21 -11.05 6.97
N LEU A 63 3.36 -11.04 6.31
CA LEU A 63 3.92 -12.25 5.70
C LEU A 63 4.38 -13.29 6.75
N PRO A 64 5.11 -12.91 7.82
CA PRO A 64 5.37 -13.78 8.97
C PRO A 64 4.11 -14.38 9.59
N VAL A 65 3.03 -13.60 9.78
CA VAL A 65 1.76 -14.10 10.33
C VAL A 65 1.20 -15.21 9.44
N ILE A 66 1.13 -14.98 8.12
CA ILE A 66 0.60 -15.95 7.16
C ILE A 66 1.44 -17.23 7.13
N ARG A 67 2.77 -17.11 7.15
CA ARG A 67 3.70 -18.26 7.04
C ARG A 67 3.74 -19.10 8.31
N ASN A 68 3.77 -18.45 9.46
CA ASN A 68 4.07 -19.09 10.74
C ASN A 68 2.82 -19.33 11.59
N ASN A 69 1.63 -18.93 11.11
CA ASN A 69 0.38 -18.94 11.89
C ASN A 69 0.52 -18.18 13.22
N ASP A 70 1.25 -17.06 13.20
CA ASP A 70 1.63 -16.34 14.41
C ASP A 70 0.50 -15.40 14.88
N LEU A 71 -0.39 -15.94 15.74
CA LEU A 71 -1.51 -15.19 16.32
C LEU A 71 -1.05 -14.05 17.25
N VAL A 72 0.10 -14.21 17.90
CA VAL A 72 0.63 -13.20 18.82
C VAL A 72 1.08 -11.98 18.00
N LEU A 73 1.81 -12.22 16.92
CA LEU A 73 2.19 -11.15 16.00
C LEU A 73 0.97 -10.54 15.33
N ALA A 74 -0.03 -11.34 14.91
CA ALA A 74 -1.26 -10.82 14.31
C ALA A 74 -1.96 -9.80 15.23
N GLU A 75 -2.12 -10.13 16.52
CA GLU A 75 -2.70 -9.24 17.51
C GLU A 75 -1.83 -7.98 17.74
N GLN A 76 -0.51 -8.12 17.84
CA GLN A 76 0.39 -6.98 17.99
C GLN A 76 0.31 -6.00 16.80
N LEU A 77 0.18 -6.52 15.58
CA LEU A 77 0.06 -5.69 14.39
C LEU A 77 -1.31 -4.99 14.31
N ARG A 78 -2.39 -5.64 14.78
CA ARG A 78 -3.70 -4.97 14.91
C ARG A 78 -3.65 -3.82 15.91
N GLN A 79 -2.95 -4.00 17.03
CA GLN A 79 -2.75 -2.90 18.01
C GLN A 79 -1.90 -1.75 17.45
N GLN A 80 -1.10 -1.99 16.40
CA GLN A 80 -0.42 -0.90 15.69
C GLN A 80 -1.38 -0.08 14.83
N ASP A 81 -2.51 -0.63 14.40
CA ASP A 81 -3.55 0.11 13.66
C ASP A 81 -4.13 1.24 14.53
N ASP A 82 -4.39 0.97 15.81
CA ASP A 82 -4.77 2.01 16.78
C ASP A 82 -3.76 3.18 16.80
N THR A 83 -2.47 2.89 16.61
CA THR A 83 -1.43 3.92 16.52
C THR A 83 -1.52 4.70 15.20
N VAL A 84 -1.82 4.02 14.08
CA VAL A 84 -2.02 4.67 12.78
C VAL A 84 -3.20 5.65 12.86
N ASP A 85 -4.30 5.24 13.47
CA ASP A 85 -5.50 6.06 13.71
C ASP A 85 -5.24 7.27 14.62
N GLU A 86 -4.49 7.06 15.72
CA GLU A 86 -4.09 8.13 16.63
C GLU A 86 -3.22 9.17 15.90
N LEU A 87 -2.25 8.72 15.10
CA LEU A 87 -1.38 9.58 14.30
C LEU A 87 -2.18 10.33 13.23
N TYR A 88 -3.06 9.65 12.49
CA TYR A 88 -3.96 10.28 11.52
C TYR A 88 -4.79 11.38 12.17
N THR A 89 -5.39 11.08 13.32
CA THR A 89 -6.22 12.04 14.05
C THR A 89 -5.40 13.25 14.52
N ALA A 90 -4.21 13.02 15.08
CA ALA A 90 -3.33 14.08 15.52
C ALA A 90 -2.87 14.99 14.37
N ILE A 91 -2.44 14.41 13.25
CA ILE A 91 -2.03 15.15 12.03
C ILE A 91 -3.20 15.96 11.48
N LYS A 92 -4.38 15.35 11.36
CA LYS A 92 -5.60 16.01 10.86
C LYS A 92 -5.95 17.23 11.72
N LEU A 93 -6.03 17.06 13.05
CA LEU A 93 -6.32 18.15 13.97
C LEU A 93 -5.26 19.25 13.91
N TYR A 94 -3.98 18.89 13.79
CA TYR A 94 -2.90 19.85 13.65
C TYR A 94 -3.01 20.66 12.36
N LEU A 95 -3.21 20.00 11.22
CA LEU A 95 -3.35 20.65 9.92
C LEU A 95 -4.57 21.58 9.85
N THR A 96 -5.67 21.27 10.54
CA THR A 96 -6.86 22.14 10.58
C THR A 96 -6.64 23.45 11.34
N GLN A 97 -5.61 23.53 12.19
CA GLN A 97 -5.27 24.76 12.91
C GLN A 97 -4.47 25.75 12.04
N ILE A 98 -3.96 25.29 10.89
CA ILE A 98 -3.23 26.15 9.95
C ILE A 98 -4.25 26.98 9.15
N SER A 99 -4.14 28.31 9.22
CA SER A 99 -5.03 29.21 8.48
C SER A 99 -4.83 29.07 6.97
N ARG A 100 -5.82 28.53 6.26
CA ARG A 100 -5.76 28.33 4.80
C ARG A 100 -5.64 29.63 4.01
N GLU A 101 -6.15 30.74 4.55
CA GLU A 101 -6.08 32.07 3.90
C GLU A 101 -4.66 32.65 3.93
N SER A 102 -3.83 32.19 4.87
CA SER A 102 -2.44 32.64 5.00
C SER A 102 -1.44 31.85 4.16
N LEU A 103 -1.89 30.78 3.48
CA LEU A 103 -1.03 29.90 2.70
C LEU A 103 -0.75 30.49 1.32
N SER A 104 0.53 30.48 0.93
CA SER A 104 0.88 30.57 -0.49
C SER A 104 0.33 29.39 -1.28
N GLU A 105 0.30 29.51 -2.60
CA GLU A 105 -0.18 28.42 -3.47
C GLU A 105 0.64 27.12 -3.29
N GLY A 106 1.95 27.24 -3.09
CA GLY A 106 2.82 26.10 -2.84
C GLY A 106 2.54 25.43 -1.49
N GLU A 107 2.34 26.23 -0.44
CA GLU A 107 1.99 25.71 0.90
C GLU A 107 0.59 25.08 0.92
N SER A 108 -0.38 25.66 0.23
CA SER A 108 -1.73 25.10 0.11
C SER A 108 -1.74 23.76 -0.62
N ARG A 109 -0.92 23.62 -1.67
CA ARG A 109 -0.68 22.33 -2.34
C ARG A 109 -0.04 21.34 -1.38
N ARG A 110 1.04 21.73 -0.71
CA ARG A 110 1.74 20.83 0.22
C ARG A 110 0.85 20.39 1.38
N TRP A 111 0.07 21.29 1.96
CA TRP A 111 -0.94 20.96 2.98
C TRP A 111 -1.90 19.87 2.49
N THR A 112 -2.36 19.97 1.23
CA THR A 112 -3.28 19.01 0.61
C THR A 112 -2.59 17.66 0.37
N ASP A 113 -1.32 17.68 -0.04
CA ASP A 113 -0.51 16.48 -0.23
C ASP A 113 -0.30 15.73 1.09
N VAL A 114 0.03 16.44 2.18
CA VAL A 114 0.19 15.83 3.51
C VAL A 114 -1.11 15.20 3.99
N MET A 115 -2.24 15.93 3.88
CA MET A 115 -3.55 15.40 4.26
C MET A 115 -3.89 14.13 3.46
N SER A 116 -3.70 14.18 2.15
CA SER A 116 -3.98 13.05 1.26
C SER A 116 -3.07 11.85 1.53
N PHE A 117 -1.78 12.07 1.79
CA PHE A 117 -0.84 11.03 2.17
C PHE A 117 -1.27 10.34 3.47
N THR A 118 -1.61 11.12 4.49
CA THR A 118 -2.04 10.64 5.81
C THR A 118 -3.31 9.78 5.71
N ILE A 119 -4.30 10.22 4.92
CA ILE A 119 -5.53 9.44 4.64
C ILE A 119 -5.20 8.11 3.95
N ASN A 120 -4.26 8.10 3.01
CA ASN A 120 -3.87 6.85 2.35
C ASN A 120 -3.15 5.89 3.30
N MET A 121 -2.34 6.38 4.25
CA MET A 121 -1.69 5.54 5.25
C MET A 121 -2.72 4.89 6.18
N GLU A 122 -3.72 5.64 6.64
CA GLU A 122 -4.86 5.11 7.40
C GLU A 122 -5.55 3.97 6.65
N GLN A 123 -5.93 4.23 5.39
CA GLN A 123 -6.63 3.24 4.57
C GLN A 123 -5.79 1.99 4.32
N ILE A 124 -4.46 2.10 4.32
CA ILE A 124 -3.57 0.94 4.23
C ILE A 124 -3.55 0.17 5.56
N GLY A 125 -3.49 0.87 6.70
CA GLY A 125 -3.62 0.27 8.04
C GLY A 125 -4.89 -0.57 8.16
N ASP A 126 -6.05 0.03 7.88
CA ASP A 126 -7.37 -0.61 7.86
C ASP A 126 -7.40 -1.91 7.03
N ILE A 127 -6.76 -1.89 5.85
CA ILE A 127 -6.73 -3.07 4.97
C ILE A 127 -5.80 -4.14 5.55
N ILE A 128 -4.65 -3.75 6.13
CA ILE A 128 -3.76 -4.70 6.79
C ILE A 128 -4.45 -5.35 8.00
N GLU A 129 -5.15 -4.57 8.83
CA GLU A 129 -5.89 -5.08 9.97
C GLU A 129 -6.90 -6.15 9.54
N ARG A 130 -7.69 -5.85 8.51
CA ARG A 130 -8.65 -6.78 7.90
C ARG A 130 -8.00 -8.03 7.32
N ILE A 131 -6.87 -7.89 6.62
CA ILE A 131 -6.10 -9.05 6.13
C ILE A 131 -5.71 -9.96 7.30
N LEU A 132 -5.23 -9.39 8.41
CA LEU A 132 -4.81 -10.17 9.58
C LEU A 132 -6.00 -10.90 10.22
N GLN A 133 -7.15 -10.24 10.35
CA GLN A 133 -8.39 -10.87 10.84
C GLN A 133 -8.83 -12.03 9.92
N ASP A 134 -8.85 -11.80 8.61
CA ASP A 134 -9.23 -12.82 7.63
C ASP A 134 -8.28 -14.02 7.63
N VAL A 135 -6.97 -13.79 7.74
CA VAL A 135 -5.97 -14.86 7.86
C VAL A 135 -6.17 -15.64 9.15
N GLU A 136 -6.42 -14.98 10.27
CA GLU A 136 -6.71 -15.63 11.54
C GLU A 136 -7.96 -16.52 11.45
N ASP A 137 -9.08 -15.98 10.96
CA ASP A 137 -10.38 -16.63 10.96
C ASP A 137 -10.56 -17.69 9.87
N LYS A 138 -10.03 -17.41 8.67
CA LYS A 138 -10.25 -18.27 7.50
C LYS A 138 -9.12 -19.28 7.31
N LYS A 139 -7.91 -19.05 7.85
CA LYS A 139 -6.75 -19.96 7.74
C LYS A 139 -6.32 -20.53 9.09
N ILE A 140 -5.84 -19.71 10.02
CA ILE A 140 -5.14 -20.19 11.23
C ILE A 140 -6.09 -20.99 12.14
N ARG A 141 -7.23 -20.41 12.52
CA ARG A 141 -8.22 -21.07 13.40
C ARG A 141 -8.87 -22.31 12.77
N LYS A 142 -8.80 -22.43 11.45
CA LYS A 142 -9.34 -23.56 10.68
C LYS A 142 -8.28 -24.61 10.31
N ASP A 143 -7.05 -24.45 10.77
CA ASP A 143 -5.90 -25.31 10.47
C ASP A 143 -5.68 -25.53 8.97
N ARG A 144 -5.84 -24.46 8.18
CA ARG A 144 -5.67 -24.51 6.72
C ARG A 144 -4.31 -23.98 6.31
N SER A 145 -3.88 -24.40 5.12
CA SER A 145 -2.67 -23.93 4.48
C SER A 145 -2.95 -23.53 3.04
N PHE A 146 -2.25 -22.49 2.57
CA PHE A 146 -2.22 -22.19 1.15
C PHE A 146 -1.40 -23.27 0.44
N SER A 147 -1.73 -23.54 -0.82
CA SER A 147 -0.83 -24.31 -1.69
C SER A 147 0.51 -23.58 -1.86
N GLU A 148 1.59 -24.31 -2.17
CA GLU A 148 2.91 -23.70 -2.38
C GLU A 148 2.89 -22.61 -3.44
N ALA A 149 2.22 -22.86 -4.57
CA ALA A 149 2.02 -21.88 -5.63
C ALA A 149 1.26 -20.65 -5.13
N GLY A 150 0.15 -20.85 -4.39
CA GLY A 150 -0.61 -19.74 -3.83
C GLY A 150 0.20 -18.90 -2.83
N MET A 151 1.03 -19.55 -2.02
CA MET A 151 1.91 -18.85 -1.09
C MET A 151 2.99 -18.04 -1.84
N ALA A 152 3.56 -18.57 -2.93
CA ALA A 152 4.55 -17.88 -3.74
C ALA A 152 3.97 -16.60 -4.40
N GLU A 153 2.73 -16.67 -4.89
CA GLU A 153 2.00 -15.53 -5.45
C GLU A 153 1.81 -14.40 -4.40
N ILE A 154 1.37 -14.77 -3.18
CA ILE A 154 1.21 -13.82 -2.05
C ILE A 154 2.54 -13.17 -1.69
N VAL A 155 3.62 -13.95 -1.60
CA VAL A 155 4.98 -13.45 -1.28
C VAL A 155 5.43 -12.43 -2.32
N HIS A 156 5.27 -12.77 -3.60
CA HIS A 156 5.71 -11.88 -4.67
C HIS A 156 4.95 -10.54 -4.67
N LEU A 157 3.62 -10.56 -4.49
CA LEU A 157 2.85 -9.32 -4.38
C LEU A 157 3.24 -8.50 -3.15
N HIS A 158 3.46 -9.15 -2.01
CA HIS A 158 3.88 -8.52 -0.76
C HIS A 158 5.24 -7.81 -0.89
N GLU A 159 6.24 -8.45 -1.49
CA GLU A 159 7.57 -7.84 -1.71
C GLU A 159 7.50 -6.59 -2.59
N ARG A 160 6.64 -6.63 -3.62
CA ARG A 160 6.37 -5.46 -4.48
C ARG A 160 5.68 -4.34 -3.71
N LEU A 161 4.72 -4.66 -2.83
CA LEU A 161 4.09 -3.64 -1.98
C LEU A 161 5.09 -2.93 -1.07
N ILE A 162 5.97 -3.66 -0.41
CA ILE A 162 7.00 -3.08 0.45
C ILE A 162 7.91 -2.13 -0.36
N THR A 163 8.30 -2.55 -1.56
CA THR A 163 9.12 -1.73 -2.45
C THR A 163 8.36 -0.47 -2.88
N ASN A 164 7.08 -0.60 -3.22
CA ASN A 164 6.25 0.50 -3.67
C ASN A 164 5.93 1.48 -2.54
N LEU A 165 5.72 1.02 -1.30
CA LEU A 165 5.49 1.88 -0.14
C LEU A 165 6.69 2.80 0.08
N ARG A 166 7.91 2.23 0.06
CA ARG A 166 9.17 2.99 0.18
C ARG A 166 9.37 3.99 -0.96
N LEU A 167 9.04 3.59 -2.19
CA LEU A 167 9.06 4.50 -3.34
C LEU A 167 8.02 5.63 -3.17
N GLY A 168 6.83 5.31 -2.64
CA GLY A 168 5.78 6.25 -2.26
C GLY A 168 6.26 7.30 -1.27
N MET A 169 6.95 6.88 -0.21
CA MET A 169 7.55 7.78 0.78
C MET A 169 8.62 8.68 0.15
N SER A 170 9.47 8.16 -0.74
CA SER A 170 10.45 8.96 -1.49
C SER A 170 9.77 10.03 -2.36
N VAL A 171 8.71 9.64 -3.08
CA VAL A 171 7.92 10.55 -3.92
C VAL A 171 7.24 11.62 -3.08
N PHE A 172 6.69 11.26 -1.93
CA PHE A 172 6.08 12.19 -0.99
C PHE A 172 7.07 13.23 -0.46
N LEU A 173 8.31 12.83 -0.17
CA LEU A 173 9.36 13.74 0.31
C LEU A 173 9.94 14.63 -0.79
N GLY A 174 10.33 14.03 -1.91
CA GLY A 174 11.17 14.68 -2.92
C GLY A 174 10.42 15.20 -4.15
N GLY A 175 9.15 14.81 -4.34
CA GLY A 175 8.35 15.20 -5.51
C GLY A 175 8.96 14.76 -6.85
N ASN A 176 9.76 13.69 -6.86
CA ASN A 176 10.47 13.26 -8.05
C ASN A 176 9.50 12.68 -9.11
N VAL A 177 9.30 13.42 -10.20
CA VAL A 177 8.42 13.06 -11.32
C VAL A 177 8.75 11.67 -11.91
N ARG A 178 10.02 11.28 -11.94
CA ARG A 178 10.43 9.96 -12.47
C ARG A 178 9.97 8.83 -11.56
N GLU A 179 10.13 9.00 -10.25
CA GLU A 179 9.68 8.03 -9.25
C GLU A 179 8.15 7.97 -9.19
N ALA A 180 7.48 9.11 -9.33
CA ALA A 180 6.03 9.18 -9.42
C ALA A 180 5.50 8.43 -10.66
N LYS A 181 6.17 8.56 -11.83
CA LYS A 181 5.84 7.77 -13.02
C LYS A 181 6.02 6.28 -12.77
N ARG A 182 7.14 5.90 -12.13
CA ARG A 182 7.41 4.51 -11.76
C ARG A 182 6.31 3.93 -10.88
N LEU A 183 5.77 4.67 -9.91
CA LEU A 183 4.60 4.21 -9.12
C LEU A 183 3.38 3.89 -9.98
N LEU A 184 3.11 4.66 -11.04
CA LEU A 184 1.99 4.35 -11.95
C LEU A 184 2.26 3.13 -12.83
N GLU A 185 3.51 2.92 -13.25
CA GLU A 185 3.93 1.71 -13.96
C GLU A 185 3.77 0.48 -13.06
N GLU A 186 4.22 0.59 -11.80
CA GLU A 186 4.05 -0.46 -10.79
C GLU A 186 2.57 -0.75 -10.52
N LYS A 187 1.68 0.26 -10.53
CA LYS A 187 0.23 0.09 -10.43
C LYS A 187 -0.35 -0.74 -11.57
N ALA A 188 0.07 -0.47 -12.81
CA ALA A 188 -0.36 -1.24 -13.97
C ALA A 188 0.12 -2.70 -13.85
N ARG A 189 1.40 -2.88 -13.52
CA ARG A 189 1.99 -4.21 -13.35
C ARG A 189 1.35 -5.01 -12.21
N PHE A 190 0.98 -4.36 -11.10
CA PHE A 190 0.28 -5.03 -10.00
C PHE A 190 -1.11 -5.54 -10.43
N ARG A 191 -1.81 -4.78 -11.29
CA ARG A 191 -3.09 -5.20 -11.86
C ARG A 191 -2.94 -6.42 -12.77
N GLU A 192 -1.90 -6.44 -13.61
CA GLU A 192 -1.59 -7.59 -14.47
C GLU A 192 -1.34 -8.86 -13.64
N LEU A 193 -0.50 -8.76 -12.60
CA LEU A 193 -0.20 -9.89 -11.72
C LEU A 193 -1.44 -10.40 -10.97
N GLU A 194 -2.33 -9.51 -10.55
CA GLU A 194 -3.59 -9.92 -9.91
C GLU A 194 -4.47 -10.74 -10.88
N HIS A 195 -4.59 -10.31 -12.13
CA HIS A 195 -5.33 -11.08 -13.14
C HIS A 195 -4.65 -12.43 -13.45
N GLU A 196 -3.32 -12.44 -13.56
CA GLU A 196 -2.53 -13.65 -13.79
C GLU A 196 -2.72 -14.66 -12.66
N TYR A 197 -2.64 -14.22 -11.40
CA TYR A 197 -2.77 -15.09 -10.23
C TYR A 197 -4.20 -15.54 -9.98
N ALA A 198 -5.21 -14.71 -10.29
CA ALA A 198 -6.60 -15.15 -10.27
C ALA A 198 -6.85 -16.28 -11.30
N ALA A 199 -6.28 -16.17 -12.51
CA ALA A 199 -6.39 -17.21 -13.53
C ALA A 199 -5.62 -18.49 -13.14
N SER A 200 -4.40 -18.34 -12.61
CA SER A 200 -3.58 -19.44 -12.11
C SER A 200 -4.28 -20.18 -10.96
N HIS A 201 -4.94 -19.43 -10.06
CA HIS A 201 -5.76 -19.99 -8.98
C HIS A 201 -6.94 -20.81 -9.52
N LEU A 202 -7.65 -20.31 -10.54
CA LEU A 202 -8.77 -21.03 -11.15
C LEU A 202 -8.34 -22.38 -11.75
N ASN A 203 -7.18 -22.43 -12.41
CA ASN A 203 -6.63 -23.69 -12.93
C ASN A 203 -6.37 -24.70 -11.79
N ARG A 204 -5.83 -24.26 -10.65
CA ARG A 204 -5.61 -25.13 -9.48
C ARG A 204 -6.90 -25.68 -8.88
N LEU A 205 -8.00 -24.93 -8.97
CA LEU A 205 -9.33 -25.40 -8.56
C LEU A 205 -9.87 -26.47 -9.52
N GLN A 206 -9.65 -26.31 -10.83
CA GLN A 206 -10.03 -27.32 -11.83
C GLN A 206 -9.25 -28.63 -11.63
N ASP A 207 -7.99 -28.54 -11.22
CA ASP A 207 -7.12 -29.68 -10.91
C ASP A 207 -7.42 -30.32 -9.53
N ASN A 208 -8.47 -29.88 -8.83
CA ASN A 208 -8.90 -30.37 -7.52
C ASN A 208 -7.82 -30.33 -6.42
N THR A 209 -6.95 -29.30 -6.44
CA THR A 209 -5.96 -29.11 -5.37
C THR A 209 -6.68 -28.77 -4.04
N THR A 210 -6.65 -29.68 -3.06
CA THR A 210 -7.41 -29.58 -1.81
C THR A 210 -7.14 -28.27 -1.07
N GLU A 211 -5.88 -27.90 -0.89
CA GLU A 211 -5.47 -26.68 -0.21
C GLU A 211 -6.01 -25.42 -0.92
N SER A 212 -6.04 -25.45 -2.26
CA SER A 212 -6.55 -24.34 -3.06
C SER A 212 -8.07 -24.21 -2.94
N ILE A 213 -8.81 -25.32 -2.83
CA ILE A 213 -10.26 -25.31 -2.62
C ILE A 213 -10.59 -24.77 -1.23
N GLU A 214 -9.92 -25.26 -0.19
CA GLU A 214 -10.21 -24.90 1.21
C GLU A 214 -9.89 -23.43 1.53
N THR A 215 -8.89 -22.86 0.86
CA THR A 215 -8.43 -21.48 1.06
C THR A 215 -8.83 -20.52 -0.07
N SER A 216 -9.64 -20.97 -1.04
CA SER A 216 -9.90 -20.24 -2.29
C SER A 216 -10.36 -18.80 -2.07
N SER A 217 -11.41 -18.61 -1.26
CA SER A 217 -11.95 -17.27 -0.98
C SER A 217 -10.91 -16.37 -0.33
N LEU A 218 -10.22 -16.85 0.70
CA LEU A 218 -9.16 -16.10 1.38
C LEU A 218 -8.02 -15.72 0.42
N HIS A 219 -7.62 -16.62 -0.47
CA HIS A 219 -6.53 -16.35 -1.40
C HIS A 219 -6.88 -15.21 -2.38
N ILE A 220 -8.08 -15.24 -2.96
CA ILE A 220 -8.55 -14.20 -3.88
C ILE A 220 -8.79 -12.88 -3.15
N ASP A 221 -9.40 -12.92 -1.95
CA ASP A 221 -9.61 -11.76 -1.09
C ASP A 221 -8.27 -11.07 -0.80
N LEU A 222 -7.25 -11.85 -0.40
CA LEU A 222 -5.92 -11.33 -0.07
C LEU A 222 -5.25 -10.68 -1.29
N ILE A 223 -5.27 -11.30 -2.47
CA ILE A 223 -4.72 -10.69 -3.69
C ILE A 223 -5.41 -9.35 -4.00
N SER A 224 -6.74 -9.30 -3.85
CA SER A 224 -7.53 -8.09 -4.08
C SER A 224 -7.16 -6.98 -3.08
N ASP A 225 -7.00 -7.32 -1.81
CA ASP A 225 -6.61 -6.37 -0.75
C ASP A 225 -5.18 -5.87 -0.93
N LEU A 226 -4.23 -6.73 -1.32
CA LEU A 226 -2.87 -6.30 -1.69
C LEU A 226 -2.90 -5.31 -2.88
N LYS A 227 -3.77 -5.51 -3.88
CA LYS A 227 -3.97 -4.56 -4.98
C LYS A 227 -4.58 -3.23 -4.50
N ARG A 228 -5.48 -3.26 -3.52
CA ARG A 228 -6.06 -2.05 -2.91
C ARG A 228 -4.99 -1.24 -2.17
N ILE A 229 -4.17 -1.89 -1.34
CA ILE A 229 -3.01 -1.27 -0.69
C ILE A 229 -2.10 -0.61 -1.74
N ASN A 230 -1.75 -1.33 -2.80
CA ASN A 230 -0.93 -0.77 -3.88
C ASN A 230 -1.58 0.47 -4.52
N SER A 231 -2.91 0.48 -4.63
CA SER A 231 -3.63 1.60 -5.23
C SER A 231 -3.57 2.86 -4.37
N HIS A 232 -3.62 2.73 -3.04
CA HIS A 232 -3.41 3.83 -2.08
C HIS A 232 -1.99 4.37 -2.16
N ILE A 233 -0.98 3.49 -2.14
CA ILE A 233 0.44 3.87 -2.32
C ILE A 233 0.64 4.65 -3.63
N CYS A 234 0.16 4.11 -4.75
CA CYS A 234 0.36 4.76 -6.04
C CYS A 234 -0.43 6.06 -6.20
N SER A 235 -1.41 6.34 -5.33
CA SER A 235 -2.16 7.60 -5.38
C SER A 235 -1.30 8.81 -5.01
N ILE A 236 -0.23 8.59 -4.23
CA ILE A 236 0.78 9.60 -3.85
C ILE A 236 1.45 10.22 -5.10
N ALA A 237 1.50 9.49 -6.21
CA ALA A 237 2.09 9.98 -7.45
C ALA A 237 1.24 11.04 -8.17
N TYR A 238 -0.09 11.06 -7.99
CA TYR A 238 -0.96 11.88 -8.82
C TYR A 238 -0.73 13.39 -8.63
N PRO A 239 -0.66 13.95 -7.41
CA PRO A 239 -0.43 15.39 -7.22
C PRO A 239 0.89 15.87 -7.83
N ILE A 240 1.94 15.04 -7.72
CA ILE A 240 3.27 15.31 -8.29
C ILE A 240 3.21 15.35 -9.82
N LEU A 241 2.53 14.38 -10.43
CA LEU A 241 2.40 14.31 -11.88
C LEU A 241 1.46 15.38 -12.46
N GLU A 242 0.43 15.77 -11.71
CA GLU A 242 -0.46 16.87 -12.07
C GLU A 242 0.28 18.20 -12.06
N SER A 243 1.02 18.49 -10.98
CA SER A 243 1.85 19.69 -10.85
C SER A 243 2.93 19.78 -11.94
N ALA A 244 3.44 18.65 -12.41
CA ALA A 244 4.41 18.58 -13.50
C ALA A 244 3.79 18.61 -14.91
N GLY A 245 2.45 18.71 -15.03
CA GLY A 245 1.75 18.65 -16.31
C GLY A 245 1.87 17.30 -17.04
N ALA A 246 2.27 16.24 -16.34
CA ALA A 246 2.59 14.94 -16.92
C ALA A 246 1.34 14.06 -17.17
N LEU A 247 0.21 14.34 -16.52
CA LEU A 247 -1.03 13.56 -16.66
C LEU A 247 -1.78 13.82 -17.97
N SER A 248 -1.63 15.01 -18.57
CA SER A 248 -2.23 15.36 -19.87
C SER A 248 -1.64 14.53 -21.01
N GLN A 249 -0.35 14.20 -20.94
CA GLN A 249 0.32 13.34 -21.93
C GLN A 249 -0.12 11.87 -21.85
N THR A 250 -0.43 11.36 -20.63
CA THR A 250 -0.83 9.97 -20.43
C THR A 250 -2.29 9.71 -20.85
N ARG A 251 -3.21 10.66 -20.61
CA ARG A 251 -4.60 10.57 -21.11
C ARG A 251 -4.67 10.56 -22.64
N ILE A 252 -3.86 11.38 -23.31
CA ILE A 252 -3.78 11.41 -24.78
C ILE A 252 -3.14 10.12 -25.33
N ARG A 253 -2.18 9.51 -24.63
CA ARG A 253 -1.65 8.20 -25.01
C ARG A 253 -2.68 7.10 -24.81
N ALA A 254 -3.37 7.04 -23.68
CA ALA A 254 -4.40 6.03 -23.43
C ALA A 254 -5.57 6.12 -24.43
N SER A 255 -5.99 7.33 -24.83
CA SER A 255 -7.03 7.51 -25.84
C SER A 255 -6.57 7.16 -27.26
N ARG A 256 -5.26 7.22 -27.54
CA ARG A 256 -4.67 6.79 -28.83
C ARG A 256 -4.57 5.27 -28.98
N PHE A 257 -4.71 4.50 -27.90
CA PHE A 257 -4.65 3.04 -27.91
C PHE A 257 -6.02 2.35 -27.72
N ALA A 258 -7.12 3.11 -27.62
CA ALA A 258 -8.46 2.55 -27.76
C ALA A 258 -8.81 2.48 -29.25
N PRO A 259 -9.06 1.29 -29.84
CA PRO A 259 -9.61 1.21 -31.18
C PRO A 259 -10.99 1.87 -31.19
N LEU A 260 -11.23 2.76 -32.14
CA LEU A 260 -12.56 3.25 -32.47
C LEU A 260 -13.34 2.06 -33.08
N GLU A 261 -14.18 1.40 -32.28
CA GLU A 261 -15.27 0.60 -32.83
C GLU A 261 -16.33 1.57 -33.36
N GLU A 262 -16.18 1.97 -34.61
CA GLU A 262 -17.26 2.58 -35.39
C GLU A 262 -18.27 1.47 -35.74
N GLU A 263 -19.47 1.52 -35.13
CA GLU A 263 -20.61 0.74 -35.60
C GLU A 263 -21.00 1.20 -37.02
N PRO A 264 -21.16 0.29 -38.00
CA PRO A 264 -21.70 0.68 -39.30
C PRO A 264 -23.22 0.90 -39.19
N ALA A 265 -23.64 2.09 -39.63
CA ALA A 265 -25.04 2.46 -39.80
C ALA A 265 -25.79 1.41 -40.63
N ARG A 266 -26.84 0.82 -40.04
CA ARG A 266 -27.79 -0.04 -40.77
C ARG A 266 -28.61 0.81 -41.74
N ASP A 267 -28.28 0.68 -43.01
CA ASP A 267 -29.07 1.13 -44.15
C ASP A 267 -30.49 0.52 -44.09
N LYS A 268 -31.50 1.39 -44.02
CA LYS A 268 -32.90 1.04 -44.21
C LYS A 268 -33.25 1.31 -45.67
N THR A 269 -33.07 0.33 -46.55
CA THR A 269 -33.75 0.35 -47.85
C THR A 269 -34.21 -1.03 -48.33
N ARG A 270 -35.55 -1.18 -48.37
CA ARG A 270 -36.40 -1.97 -49.29
C ARG A 270 -36.32 -3.51 -49.31
N SER A 271 -37.47 -4.16 -49.08
CA SER A 271 -38.39 -4.62 -50.16
C SER A 271 -39.58 -5.35 -49.52
N SER A 272 -40.81 -4.83 -49.50
CA SER A 272 -41.86 -5.00 -50.51
C SER A 272 -41.85 -6.33 -51.29
N ARG A 273 -42.89 -7.14 -51.03
CA ARG A 273 -43.63 -8.06 -51.92
C ARG A 273 -42.85 -9.12 -52.72
N GLY A 274 -43.28 -10.37 -52.54
CA GLY A 274 -42.97 -11.53 -53.38
C GLY A 274 -43.18 -12.81 -52.61
#